data_AF-A0A326U309-F1
#
_entry.id   AF-A0A326U309-F1
#
_cell.length_a   1.000
_cell.length_b   1.000
_cell.length_c   1.000
_cell.angle_alpha   90.00
_cell.angle_beta   90.00
_cell.angle_gamma   90.00
#
_symmetry.space_group_name_H-M   'P 1'
#
loop_
_entity.id
_entity.type
_entity.pdbx_description
1 polymer ?
#
loop_
_entity_poly.entity_id
_entity_poly.type
_entity_poly.pdbx_seq_one_letter_code
_entity_poly.pdbx_strand_id
1 'polypeptide(L)'
;MQKTIGFSLRNHKPVRLDLAEHRGSLFGSERYLSLMLHRLAYNAVQTGWKVIYLDFQPTDTEAATFTATMQRGKPKRVRCFPYEAYDGLGMAKPPQALIQQLLQLASLPQEPYDQHIAILGLTEQLQRSHTLPSSLGALIQQLYQRAPEQASLLKQIRSRDYIGLPLRFASLDALIGQSLNGGWTLADVDACYISLAAWSRPETARLHARFFLSELACYLTELCTNQSVLVLLRHPELLLEPGEITSLYSHIEPYGSLFVATGTPADLGPGERQIVASSSVQIYLSGSAPQRPWWQRWQKNPNGDEALLIQDGRSRRIYIAPIPLEATALVGSTYQLRSADTQSLTFDTRDFLLPSHADPTTEPIPALPRFAHKVHAKSNSKGNTHQ
;
A
#
# COMPACT_ATOMS: atom_id res chain seq x y z
N MET A 1 2.18 34.40 -44.65
CA MET A 1 1.30 33.22 -44.77
C MET A 1 1.65 32.23 -43.66
N GLN A 2 0.89 32.24 -42.57
CA GLN A 2 1.00 31.23 -41.52
C GLN A 2 0.42 29.92 -42.07
N LYS A 3 1.26 28.88 -42.20
CA LYS A 3 0.79 27.52 -42.49
C LYS A 3 0.14 26.98 -41.22
N THR A 4 -1.18 27.07 -41.14
CA THR A 4 -1.98 26.32 -40.18
C THR A 4 -1.84 24.84 -40.53
N ILE A 5 -0.98 24.13 -39.81
CA ILE A 5 -0.87 22.68 -39.91
C ILE A 5 -2.14 22.12 -39.24
N GLY A 6 -3.18 21.92 -40.05
CA GLY A 6 -4.37 21.19 -39.64
C GLY A 6 -3.99 19.74 -39.39
N PHE A 7 -3.80 19.37 -38.12
CA PHE A 7 -3.73 17.97 -37.72
C PHE A 7 -5.10 17.34 -37.96
N SER A 8 -5.22 16.56 -39.03
CA SER A 8 -6.36 15.69 -39.29
C SER A 8 -6.45 14.67 -38.16
N LEU A 9 -7.36 14.91 -37.21
CA LEU A 9 -7.79 13.97 -36.17
C LEU A 9 -8.52 12.79 -36.84
N ARG A 10 -7.76 11.81 -37.36
CA ARG A 10 -8.33 10.59 -37.93
C ARG A 10 -8.84 9.67 -36.80
N ASN A 11 -10.15 9.48 -36.75
CA ASN A 11 -10.91 8.34 -36.17
C ASN A 11 -10.19 7.53 -35.05
N HIS A 12 -10.02 8.12 -33.88
CA HIS A 12 -9.57 7.41 -32.68
C HIS A 12 -10.76 6.78 -31.95
N LYS A 13 -10.76 5.46 -31.73
CA LYS A 13 -11.72 4.80 -30.82
C LYS A 13 -11.21 4.90 -29.38
N PRO A 14 -12.00 5.43 -28.44
CA PRO A 14 -11.57 5.53 -27.05
C PRO A 14 -11.44 4.16 -26.40
N VAL A 15 -10.32 3.94 -25.71
CA VAL A 15 -10.18 2.80 -24.78
C VAL A 15 -10.72 3.25 -23.44
N ARG A 16 -11.79 2.61 -22.98
CA ARG A 16 -12.37 2.88 -21.66
C ARG A 16 -11.75 1.90 -20.67
N LEU A 17 -11.08 2.42 -19.66
CA LEU A 17 -10.78 1.66 -18.47
C LEU A 17 -12.06 1.63 -17.64
N ASP A 18 -12.70 0.47 -17.58
CA ASP A 18 -13.76 0.21 -16.63
C ASP A 18 -13.16 0.01 -15.24
N LEU A 19 -13.39 0.95 -14.33
CA LEU A 19 -12.88 0.83 -12.96
C LEU A 19 -13.54 -0.33 -12.20
N ALA A 20 -14.68 -0.88 -12.63
CA ALA A 20 -15.28 -2.05 -12.01
C ALA A 20 -14.54 -3.35 -12.35
N GLU A 21 -14.00 -3.45 -13.55
CA GLU A 21 -13.39 -4.68 -14.06
C GLU A 21 -11.85 -4.65 -13.99
N HIS A 22 -11.26 -3.45 -13.93
CA HIS A 22 -9.82 -3.29 -14.03
C HIS A 22 -9.14 -2.94 -12.71
N ARG A 23 -8.26 -3.84 -12.29
CA ARG A 23 -7.23 -3.60 -11.28
C ARG A 23 -5.88 -3.54 -11.97
N GLY A 24 -5.05 -2.58 -11.60
CA GLY A 24 -3.90 -2.26 -12.44
C GLY A 24 -2.60 -1.93 -11.73
N SER A 25 -1.56 -1.90 -12.54
CA SER A 25 -0.23 -1.41 -12.16
C SER A 25 0.18 -0.29 -13.12
N LEU A 26 0.70 0.81 -12.57
CA LEU A 26 1.16 1.98 -13.29
C LEU A 26 2.67 2.12 -13.12
N PHE A 27 3.39 2.28 -14.22
CA PHE A 27 4.84 2.42 -14.23
C PHE A 27 5.21 3.68 -15.00
N GLY A 28 6.06 4.56 -14.45
CA GLY A 28 6.38 5.82 -15.12
C GLY A 28 7.20 6.78 -14.28
N SER A 29 7.61 7.91 -14.88
CA SER A 29 8.17 9.00 -14.07
C SER A 29 7.11 9.64 -13.16
N GLU A 30 7.55 10.21 -12.03
CA GLU A 30 6.72 10.91 -11.03
C GLU A 30 5.60 11.77 -11.60
N ARG A 31 5.93 12.64 -12.56
CA ARG A 31 4.96 13.57 -13.17
C ARG A 31 3.78 12.82 -13.81
N TYR A 32 4.07 11.75 -14.56
CA TYR A 32 3.04 11.01 -15.28
C TYR A 32 2.23 10.10 -14.35
N LEU A 33 2.88 9.51 -13.33
CA LEU A 33 2.19 8.74 -12.30
C LEU A 33 1.16 9.61 -11.57
N SER A 34 1.60 10.77 -11.06
CA SER A 34 0.71 11.74 -10.38
C SER A 34 -0.49 12.09 -11.26
N LEU A 35 -0.23 12.47 -12.51
CA LEU A 35 -1.28 12.83 -13.46
C LEU A 35 -2.25 11.67 -13.75
N MET A 36 -1.77 10.43 -13.87
CA MET A 36 -2.62 9.25 -14.06
C MET A 36 -3.46 8.92 -12.82
N LEU A 37 -2.87 8.95 -11.64
CA LEU A 37 -3.56 8.69 -10.38
C LEU A 37 -4.69 9.70 -10.13
N HIS A 38 -4.43 11.00 -10.35
CA HIS A 38 -5.47 12.03 -10.23
C HIS A 38 -6.61 11.84 -11.25
N ARG A 39 -6.32 11.30 -12.44
CA ARG A 39 -7.36 10.95 -13.44
C ARG A 39 -8.24 9.83 -12.97
N LEU A 40 -7.64 8.74 -12.51
CA LEU A 40 -8.37 7.60 -11.99
C LEU A 40 -9.25 8.03 -10.81
N ALA A 41 -8.68 8.79 -9.89
CA ALA A 41 -9.40 9.38 -8.76
C ALA A 41 -10.58 10.26 -9.22
N TYR A 42 -10.34 11.22 -10.12
CA TYR A 42 -11.39 12.12 -10.60
C TYR A 42 -12.53 11.36 -11.26
N ASN A 43 -12.21 10.39 -12.12
CA ASN A 43 -13.20 9.58 -12.83
C ASN A 43 -14.01 8.73 -11.88
N ALA A 44 -13.37 8.11 -10.89
CA ALA A 44 -14.04 7.34 -9.85
C ALA A 44 -15.06 8.20 -9.09
N VAL A 45 -14.67 9.39 -8.63
CA VAL A 45 -15.58 10.30 -7.93
C VAL A 45 -16.74 10.77 -8.81
N GLN A 46 -16.50 11.05 -10.09
CA GLN A 46 -17.57 11.40 -11.05
C GLN A 46 -18.60 10.28 -11.20
N THR A 47 -18.19 9.02 -11.02
CA THR A 47 -19.07 7.85 -11.04
C THR A 47 -19.62 7.47 -9.66
N GLY A 48 -19.41 8.31 -8.63
CA GLY A 48 -19.90 8.08 -7.27
C GLY A 48 -19.10 7.06 -6.45
N TRP A 49 -17.91 6.67 -6.93
CA TRP A 49 -17.04 5.75 -6.19
C TRP A 49 -16.32 6.49 -5.07
N LYS A 50 -16.05 5.75 -3.98
CA LYS A 50 -15.12 6.22 -2.95
C LYS A 50 -13.70 6.16 -3.47
N VAL A 51 -12.88 7.16 -3.13
CA VAL A 51 -11.45 7.16 -3.47
C VAL A 51 -10.59 7.18 -2.22
N ILE A 52 -9.70 6.20 -2.09
CA ILE A 52 -8.72 6.11 -1.01
C ILE A 52 -7.33 6.15 -1.65
N TYR A 53 -6.59 7.23 -1.45
CA TYR A 53 -5.26 7.39 -2.01
C TYR A 53 -4.21 7.34 -0.89
N LEU A 54 -3.43 6.27 -0.85
CA LEU A 54 -2.25 6.13 0.01
C LEU A 54 -0.99 6.51 -0.78
N ASP A 55 -0.26 7.50 -0.28
CA ASP A 55 0.97 8.00 -0.87
C ASP A 55 2.14 7.82 0.10
N PHE A 56 3.07 6.96 -0.29
CA PHE A 56 4.23 6.58 0.50
C PHE A 56 5.46 7.47 0.23
N GLN A 57 5.37 8.35 -0.76
CA GLN A 57 6.37 9.38 -1.05
C GLN A 57 5.68 10.75 -1.25
N PRO A 58 4.96 11.22 -0.22
CA PRO A 58 4.07 12.36 -0.38
C PRO A 58 4.81 13.68 -0.55
N THR A 59 4.15 14.62 -1.23
CA THR A 59 4.53 16.03 -1.28
C THR A 59 3.31 16.90 -0.99
N ASP A 60 3.52 18.09 -0.43
CA ASP A 60 2.42 19.02 -0.14
C ASP A 60 1.68 19.44 -1.42
N THR A 61 2.43 19.55 -2.53
CA THR A 61 1.86 19.81 -3.85
C THR A 61 0.93 18.70 -4.32
N GLU A 62 1.25 17.44 -4.03
CA GLU A 62 0.41 16.30 -4.43
C GLU A 62 -0.88 16.24 -3.60
N ALA A 63 -0.78 16.44 -2.28
CA ALA A 63 -1.95 16.52 -1.39
C ALA A 63 -2.91 17.65 -1.79
N ALA A 64 -2.35 18.84 -2.09
CA ALA A 64 -3.13 19.98 -2.56
C ALA A 64 -3.79 19.71 -3.92
N THR A 65 -3.06 19.10 -4.85
CA THR A 65 -3.57 18.74 -6.18
C THR A 65 -4.68 17.71 -6.10
N PHE A 66 -4.53 16.68 -5.25
CA PHE A 66 -5.58 15.70 -4.99
C PHE A 66 -6.83 16.38 -4.45
N THR A 67 -6.69 17.21 -3.41
CA THR A 67 -7.81 17.90 -2.78
C THR A 67 -8.57 18.77 -3.78
N ALA A 68 -7.85 19.56 -4.59
CA ALA A 68 -8.44 20.39 -5.64
C ALA A 68 -9.13 19.55 -6.72
N THR A 69 -8.53 18.42 -7.11
CA THR A 69 -9.12 17.48 -8.08
C THR A 69 -10.40 16.87 -7.54
N MET A 70 -10.40 16.43 -6.28
CA MET A 70 -11.58 15.86 -5.62
C MET A 70 -12.67 16.91 -5.50
N GLN A 71 -12.39 18.13 -5.04
CA GLN A 71 -13.41 19.19 -4.94
C GLN A 71 -14.13 19.49 -6.26
N ARG A 72 -13.42 19.41 -7.41
CA ARG A 72 -14.05 19.54 -8.75
C ARG A 72 -14.98 18.38 -9.07
N GLY A 73 -14.70 17.20 -8.54
CA GLY A 73 -15.55 16.01 -8.56
C GLY A 73 -16.90 16.17 -7.84
N LYS A 74 -17.04 17.22 -7.02
CA LYS A 74 -18.17 17.46 -6.09
C LYS A 74 -18.46 16.33 -5.06
N PRO A 75 -17.47 15.57 -4.54
CA PRO A 75 -17.67 14.78 -3.33
C PRO A 75 -17.99 15.73 -2.17
N LYS A 76 -18.80 15.25 -1.22
CA LYS A 76 -19.23 16.08 -0.10
C LYS A 76 -18.18 16.12 1.00
N ARG A 77 -17.43 15.03 1.17
CA ARG A 77 -16.53 14.81 2.30
C ARG A 77 -15.15 14.36 1.81
N VAL A 78 -14.23 15.32 1.69
CA VAL A 78 -12.81 15.08 1.36
C VAL A 78 -11.98 15.33 2.61
N ARG A 79 -11.05 14.42 2.92
CA ARG A 79 -10.14 14.54 4.08
C ARG A 79 -8.71 14.20 3.69
N CYS A 80 -7.74 14.82 4.35
CA CYS A 80 -6.33 14.55 4.12
C CYS A 80 -5.59 14.25 5.43
N PHE A 81 -4.97 13.09 5.55
CA PHE A 81 -4.06 12.75 6.64
C PHE A 81 -2.62 13.07 6.23
N PRO A 82 -1.77 13.65 7.10
CA PRO A 82 -2.00 13.96 8.52
C PRO A 82 -2.53 15.38 8.79
N TYR A 83 -2.90 16.15 7.76
CA TYR A 83 -3.41 17.53 7.92
C TYR A 83 -4.67 17.60 8.80
N GLU A 84 -5.53 16.59 8.69
CA GLU A 84 -6.65 16.32 9.58
C GLU A 84 -6.42 14.96 10.25
N ALA A 85 -6.38 14.94 11.58
CA ALA A 85 -6.20 13.70 12.34
C ALA A 85 -7.31 12.68 11.99
N TYR A 86 -6.93 11.43 11.79
CA TYR A 86 -7.83 10.31 11.50
C TYR A 86 -8.38 9.74 12.81
N ASP A 87 -9.63 9.30 12.87
CA ASP A 87 -10.15 8.59 14.04
C ASP A 87 -9.76 7.11 13.96
N GLY A 88 -8.61 6.77 14.53
CA GLY A 88 -8.06 5.43 14.40
C GLY A 88 -8.70 4.39 15.32
N LEU A 89 -9.33 4.85 16.41
CA LEU A 89 -9.90 4.01 17.46
C LEU A 89 -11.43 4.08 17.51
N GLY A 90 -12.02 4.75 16.53
CA GLY A 90 -13.42 5.13 16.47
C GLY A 90 -14.41 4.04 16.90
N MET A 91 -15.40 4.50 17.66
CA MET A 91 -16.46 3.76 18.36
C MET A 91 -17.37 2.87 17.48
N ALA A 92 -17.13 2.81 16.16
CA ALA A 92 -17.94 2.04 15.21
C ALA A 92 -17.39 0.64 14.95
N LYS A 93 -16.17 0.32 15.42
CA LYS A 93 -15.55 -0.99 15.17
C LYS A 93 -16.00 -2.02 16.19
N PRO A 94 -16.20 -3.29 15.77
CA PRO A 94 -16.40 -4.36 16.74
C PRO A 94 -15.13 -4.50 17.62
N PRO A 95 -15.28 -4.76 18.93
CA PRO A 95 -14.14 -4.88 19.84
C PRO A 95 -13.04 -5.83 19.36
N GLN A 96 -13.42 -6.91 18.69
CA GLN A 96 -12.47 -7.89 18.15
C GLN A 96 -11.57 -7.32 17.06
N ALA A 97 -12.10 -6.50 16.15
CA ALA A 97 -11.31 -5.84 15.11
C ALA A 97 -10.32 -4.85 15.73
N LEU A 98 -10.77 -4.09 16.73
CA LEU A 98 -9.91 -3.16 17.46
C LEU A 98 -8.75 -3.89 18.17
N ILE A 99 -9.02 -5.04 18.80
CA ILE A 99 -7.99 -5.86 19.43
C ILE A 99 -6.96 -6.31 18.40
N GLN A 100 -7.41 -6.90 17.29
CA GLN A 100 -6.50 -7.37 16.23
C GLN A 100 -5.63 -6.25 15.67
N GLN A 101 -6.24 -5.08 15.42
CA GLN A 101 -5.53 -3.90 14.95
C GLN A 101 -4.48 -3.42 15.96
N LEU A 102 -4.83 -3.30 17.24
CA LEU A 102 -3.89 -2.91 18.29
C LEU A 102 -2.73 -3.89 18.46
N LEU A 103 -2.98 -5.20 18.37
CA LEU A 103 -1.95 -6.23 18.45
C LEU A 103 -0.98 -6.18 17.25
N GLN A 104 -1.48 -5.90 16.06
CA GLN A 104 -0.66 -5.72 14.85
C GLN A 104 0.26 -4.50 14.96
N LEU A 105 -0.23 -3.40 15.54
CA LEU A 105 0.52 -2.15 15.68
C LEU A 105 1.56 -2.20 16.79
N ALA A 106 1.21 -2.78 17.94
CA ALA A 106 2.09 -2.84 19.10
C ALA A 106 3.37 -3.68 18.87
N SER A 107 3.50 -4.32 17.69
CA SER A 107 4.66 -5.12 17.29
C SER A 107 5.09 -6.05 18.43
N LEU A 108 4.11 -6.73 19.03
CA LEU A 108 4.37 -7.62 20.16
C LEU A 108 5.42 -8.65 19.73
N PRO A 109 6.38 -8.99 20.60
CA PRO A 109 7.29 -10.10 20.35
C PRO A 109 6.49 -11.30 19.86
N GLN A 110 6.99 -12.03 18.87
CA GLN A 110 6.31 -13.22 18.34
C GLN A 110 6.20 -14.37 19.36
N GLU A 111 6.53 -14.12 20.63
CA GLU A 111 6.32 -15.08 21.70
C GLU A 111 4.80 -15.26 21.92
N PRO A 112 4.28 -16.49 21.75
CA PRO A 112 2.85 -16.77 21.90
C PRO A 112 2.30 -16.37 23.27
N TYR A 113 3.15 -16.40 24.30
CA TYR A 113 2.81 -15.96 25.65
C TYR A 113 2.40 -14.49 25.68
N ASP A 114 3.25 -13.59 25.21
CA ASP A 114 3.01 -12.14 25.24
C ASP A 114 1.76 -11.74 24.45
N GLN A 115 1.54 -12.39 23.31
CA GLN A 115 0.32 -12.20 22.52
C GLN A 115 -0.92 -12.65 23.27
N HIS A 116 -0.86 -13.79 23.97
CA HIS A 116 -1.96 -14.28 24.78
C HIS A 116 -2.30 -13.32 25.93
N ILE A 117 -1.29 -12.80 26.64
CA ILE A 117 -1.50 -11.80 27.70
C ILE A 117 -2.14 -10.53 27.15
N ALA A 118 -1.67 -10.04 26.00
CA ALA A 118 -2.21 -8.85 25.36
C ALA A 118 -3.66 -9.04 24.91
N ILE A 119 -3.99 -10.18 24.29
CA ILE A 119 -5.36 -10.54 23.90
C ILE A 119 -6.25 -10.58 25.13
N LEU A 120 -5.87 -11.31 26.18
CA LEU A 120 -6.67 -11.41 27.40
C LEU A 120 -6.90 -10.04 28.05
N GLY A 121 -5.83 -9.25 28.20
CA GLY A 121 -5.90 -7.92 28.81
C GLY A 121 -6.82 -6.98 28.04
N LEU A 122 -6.66 -6.90 26.71
CA LEU A 122 -7.51 -6.07 25.87
C LEU A 122 -8.96 -6.57 25.82
N THR A 123 -9.17 -7.89 25.69
CA THR A 123 -10.51 -8.50 25.63
C THR A 123 -11.28 -8.21 26.90
N GLU A 124 -10.66 -8.42 28.06
CA GLU A 124 -11.30 -8.16 29.34
C GLU A 124 -11.69 -6.68 29.47
N GLN A 125 -10.80 -5.76 29.07
CA GLN A 125 -11.11 -4.34 29.13
C GLN A 125 -12.26 -3.95 28.20
N LEU A 126 -12.18 -4.35 26.94
CA LEU A 126 -13.14 -3.93 25.92
C LEU A 126 -14.50 -4.63 26.08
N GLN A 127 -14.56 -5.83 26.65
CA GLN A 127 -15.83 -6.53 26.91
C GLN A 127 -16.48 -6.10 28.23
N ARG A 128 -15.70 -5.78 29.28
CA ARG A 128 -16.26 -5.37 30.58
C ARG A 128 -16.54 -3.88 30.67
N SER A 129 -15.85 -3.06 29.89
CA SER A 129 -16.17 -1.65 29.83
C SER A 129 -17.48 -1.45 29.06
N HIS A 130 -18.51 -0.93 29.72
CA HIS A 130 -19.77 -0.55 29.04
C HIS A 130 -19.56 0.55 27.98
N THR A 131 -18.42 1.22 28.01
CA THR A 131 -18.03 2.28 27.07
C THR A 131 -16.66 1.96 26.47
N LEU A 132 -16.56 1.93 25.15
CA LEU A 132 -15.29 1.83 24.47
C LEU A 132 -14.42 3.07 24.79
N PRO A 133 -13.08 2.92 24.86
CA PRO A 133 -12.19 4.04 25.15
C PRO A 133 -12.16 5.04 23.99
N SER A 134 -12.32 6.33 24.29
CA SER A 134 -12.36 7.40 23.28
C SER A 134 -11.03 7.71 22.60
N SER A 135 -9.92 7.17 23.10
CA SER A 135 -8.57 7.38 22.57
C SER A 135 -7.62 6.30 23.09
N LEU A 136 -6.41 6.23 22.52
CA LEU A 136 -5.39 5.27 22.95
C LEU A 136 -4.96 5.61 24.38
N GLY A 137 -4.78 6.89 24.68
CA GLY A 137 -4.50 7.38 26.03
C GLY A 137 -5.57 6.97 27.05
N ALA A 138 -6.85 7.04 26.69
CA ALA A 138 -7.94 6.58 27.56
C ALA A 138 -7.87 5.06 27.80
N LEU A 139 -7.60 4.27 26.76
CA LEU A 139 -7.40 2.82 26.90
C LEU A 139 -6.20 2.50 27.79
N ILE A 140 -5.07 3.19 27.60
CA ILE A 140 -3.86 3.03 28.41
C ILE A 140 -4.15 3.32 29.88
N GLN A 141 -4.86 4.41 30.17
CA GLN A 141 -5.24 4.77 31.53
C GLN A 141 -6.14 3.70 32.17
N GLN A 142 -7.12 3.18 31.42
CA GLN A 142 -7.99 2.09 31.88
C GLN A 142 -7.19 0.81 32.18
N LEU A 143 -6.23 0.46 31.30
CA LEU A 143 -5.33 -0.68 31.50
C LEU A 143 -4.47 -0.50 32.75
N TYR A 144 -3.91 0.69 33.01
CA TYR A 144 -3.14 0.98 34.22
C TYR A 144 -3.97 0.88 35.49
N GLN A 145 -5.18 1.44 35.50
CA GLN A 145 -6.05 1.47 36.68
C GLN A 145 -6.46 0.06 37.13
N ARG A 146 -6.66 -0.84 36.17
CA ARG A 146 -7.20 -2.19 36.43
C ARG A 146 -6.15 -3.29 36.47
N ALA A 147 -4.91 -3.01 36.09
CA ALA A 147 -3.80 -3.95 36.17
C ALA A 147 -3.69 -4.71 37.51
N PRO A 148 -3.87 -4.10 38.70
CA PRO A 148 -3.76 -4.81 39.97
C PRO A 148 -4.89 -5.85 40.19
N GLU A 149 -6.13 -5.50 39.82
CA GLU A 149 -7.29 -6.37 39.96
C GLU A 149 -7.23 -7.54 38.97
N GLN A 150 -6.81 -7.25 37.74
CA GLN A 150 -6.72 -8.24 36.67
C GLN A 150 -5.58 -9.24 36.91
N ALA A 151 -4.43 -8.78 37.41
CA ALA A 151 -3.35 -9.68 37.84
C ALA A 151 -3.81 -10.66 38.94
N SER A 152 -4.75 -10.23 39.80
CA SER A 152 -5.32 -11.07 40.85
C SER A 152 -6.35 -12.08 40.33
N LEU A 153 -7.14 -11.70 39.31
CA LEU A 153 -8.08 -12.58 38.61
C LEU A 153 -7.34 -13.63 37.75
N LEU A 154 -6.25 -13.21 37.11
CA LEU A 154 -5.42 -14.04 36.26
C LEU A 154 -4.25 -14.61 37.06
N LYS A 155 -4.55 -15.41 38.09
CA LYS A 155 -3.58 -16.01 39.06
C LYS A 155 -2.36 -16.73 38.44
N GLN A 156 -2.35 -16.93 37.12
CA GLN A 156 -1.30 -17.59 36.34
C GLN A 156 -0.36 -16.61 35.59
N ILE A 157 -0.69 -15.31 35.56
CA ILE A 157 0.10 -14.28 34.88
C ILE A 157 0.97 -13.57 35.91
N ARG A 158 2.26 -13.39 35.62
CA ARG A 158 3.15 -12.63 36.51
C ARG A 158 2.74 -11.16 36.44
N SER A 159 2.61 -10.49 37.58
CA SER A 159 2.20 -9.08 37.64
C SER A 159 3.06 -8.15 36.77
N ARG A 160 4.35 -8.48 36.61
CA ARG A 160 5.28 -7.74 35.74
C ARG A 160 4.89 -7.80 34.25
N ASP A 161 4.36 -8.94 33.79
CA ASP A 161 4.06 -9.18 32.38
C ASP A 161 2.77 -8.42 32.02
N TYR A 162 1.86 -8.26 33.00
CA TYR A 162 0.66 -7.44 32.85
C TYR A 162 0.96 -5.93 32.80
N ILE A 163 1.87 -5.44 33.66
CA ILE A 163 2.30 -4.02 33.65
C ILE A 163 3.02 -3.65 32.34
N GLY A 164 3.65 -4.62 31.68
CA GLY A 164 4.28 -4.43 30.38
C GLY A 164 3.30 -4.03 29.27
N LEU A 165 2.03 -4.44 29.36
CA LEU A 165 1.03 -4.18 28.34
C LEU A 165 0.67 -2.68 28.20
N PRO A 166 0.29 -1.95 29.28
CA PRO A 166 0.11 -0.51 29.22
C PRO A 166 1.34 0.26 28.69
N LEU A 167 2.56 -0.15 29.07
CA LEU A 167 3.80 0.51 28.62
C LEU A 167 4.03 0.35 27.11
N ARG A 168 3.70 -0.81 26.54
CA ARG A 168 3.79 -1.05 25.09
C ARG A 168 2.80 -0.16 24.33
N PHE A 169 1.57 -0.04 24.82
CA PHE A 169 0.60 0.87 24.22
C PHE A 169 0.95 2.35 24.42
N ALA A 170 1.53 2.72 25.57
CA ALA A 170 2.05 4.07 25.78
C ALA A 170 3.20 4.41 24.82
N SER A 171 4.05 3.43 24.51
CA SER A 171 5.10 3.59 23.50
C SER A 171 4.50 3.76 22.10
N LEU A 172 3.45 2.99 21.78
CA LEU A 172 2.71 3.14 20.53
C LEU A 172 2.05 4.53 20.42
N ASP A 173 1.39 4.99 21.48
CA ASP A 173 0.77 6.32 21.57
C ASP A 173 1.81 7.44 21.41
N ALA A 174 3.00 7.29 21.99
CA ALA A 174 4.10 8.24 21.81
C ALA A 174 4.62 8.29 20.37
N LEU A 175 4.63 7.17 19.64
CA LEU A 175 5.09 7.09 18.26
C LEU A 175 4.07 7.63 17.25
N ILE A 176 2.80 7.33 17.47
CA ILE A 176 1.68 7.75 16.61
C ILE A 176 1.26 9.19 16.93
N GLY A 177 1.38 9.58 18.20
CA GLY A 177 0.91 10.85 18.73
C GLY A 177 -0.59 11.04 18.55
N GLN A 178 -1.02 12.30 18.41
CA GLN A 178 -2.42 12.65 18.23
C GLN A 178 -2.95 12.42 16.81
N SER A 179 -2.15 11.86 15.90
CA SER A 179 -2.52 11.71 14.49
C SER A 179 -3.71 10.77 14.26
N LEU A 180 -3.92 9.81 15.19
CA LEU A 180 -5.05 8.87 15.17
C LEU A 180 -6.17 9.20 16.18
N ASN A 181 -6.14 10.39 16.78
CA ASN A 181 -7.20 10.88 17.69
C ASN A 181 -8.06 11.94 16.98
N GLY A 182 -8.50 11.62 15.77
CA GLY A 182 -9.30 12.47 14.91
C GLY A 182 -10.80 12.37 15.12
N GLY A 183 -11.54 12.93 14.15
CA GLY A 183 -13.01 12.90 14.13
C GLY A 183 -13.60 12.36 12.83
N TRP A 184 -12.80 11.66 12.01
CA TRP A 184 -13.25 11.09 10.74
C TRP A 184 -12.64 9.71 10.51
N THR A 185 -13.43 8.80 9.96
CA THR A 185 -13.00 7.45 9.56
C THR A 185 -13.10 7.26 8.05
N LEU A 186 -12.61 6.12 7.54
CA LEU A 186 -12.84 5.71 6.15
C LEU A 186 -14.34 5.60 5.84
N ALA A 187 -15.23 5.32 6.80
CA ALA A 187 -16.66 5.25 6.56
C ALA A 187 -17.28 6.64 6.28
N ASP A 188 -16.71 7.70 6.86
CA ASP A 188 -17.30 9.05 6.88
C ASP A 188 -16.90 9.92 5.69
N VAL A 189 -16.06 9.43 4.79
CA VAL A 189 -15.48 10.22 3.70
C VAL A 189 -15.86 9.66 2.33
N ASP A 190 -15.98 10.53 1.35
CA ASP A 190 -16.19 10.13 -0.05
C ASP A 190 -14.84 10.03 -0.78
N ALA A 191 -13.85 10.82 -0.36
CA ALA A 191 -12.47 10.69 -0.82
C ALA A 191 -11.48 11.04 0.31
N CYS A 192 -10.36 10.33 0.38
CA CYS A 192 -9.26 10.69 1.27
C CYS A 192 -7.89 10.51 0.64
N TYR A 193 -6.96 11.35 1.08
CA TYR A 193 -5.53 11.25 0.80
C TYR A 193 -4.77 11.00 2.08
N ILE A 194 -3.97 9.94 2.09
CA ILE A 194 -3.21 9.47 3.25
C ILE A 194 -1.74 9.61 2.90
N SER A 195 -1.12 10.65 3.45
CA SER A 195 0.30 10.97 3.29
C SER A 195 1.12 10.21 4.33
N LEU A 196 2.00 9.31 3.87
CA LEU A 196 2.87 8.49 4.70
C LEU A 196 4.34 8.78 4.33
N ALA A 197 4.97 9.71 5.03
CA ALA A 197 6.30 10.21 4.69
C ALA A 197 7.44 9.21 5.01
N ALA A 198 7.61 8.20 4.15
CA ALA A 198 8.54 7.07 4.36
C ALA A 198 9.99 7.49 4.64
N TRP A 199 10.47 8.58 4.04
CA TRP A 199 11.86 9.02 4.19
C TRP A 199 12.12 9.86 5.43
N SER A 200 11.11 10.59 5.93
CA SER A 200 11.30 11.49 7.07
C SER A 200 11.19 10.76 8.41
N ARG A 201 10.29 9.78 8.49
CA ARG A 201 9.97 9.02 9.71
C ARG A 201 9.60 7.57 9.35
N PRO A 202 10.57 6.74 8.92
CA PRO A 202 10.28 5.41 8.33
C PRO A 202 9.52 4.47 9.29
N GLU A 203 9.88 4.45 10.58
CA GLU A 203 9.22 3.58 11.56
C GLU A 203 7.77 3.98 11.80
N THR A 204 7.51 5.27 12.08
CA THR A 204 6.14 5.80 12.23
C THR A 204 5.33 5.63 10.95
N ALA A 205 5.92 5.91 9.78
CA ALA A 205 5.25 5.76 8.50
C ALA A 205 4.87 4.29 8.25
N ARG A 206 5.74 3.33 8.59
CA ARG A 206 5.45 1.89 8.49
C ARG A 206 4.34 1.47 9.44
N LEU A 207 4.32 1.98 10.67
CA LEU A 207 3.22 1.75 11.62
C LEU A 207 1.90 2.28 11.08
N HIS A 208 1.88 3.51 10.55
CA HIS A 208 0.68 4.09 9.93
C HIS A 208 0.26 3.33 8.66
N ALA A 209 1.21 2.87 7.84
CA ALA A 209 0.90 2.06 6.67
C ALA A 209 0.15 0.79 7.08
N ARG A 210 0.69 0.02 8.03
CA ARG A 210 0.04 -1.18 8.57
C ARG A 210 -1.31 -0.87 9.22
N PHE A 211 -1.40 0.24 9.95
CA PHE A 211 -2.65 0.74 10.50
C PHE A 211 -3.72 0.89 9.43
N PHE A 212 -3.42 1.66 8.37
CA PHE A 212 -4.37 1.96 7.30
C PHE A 212 -4.67 0.74 6.42
N LEU A 213 -3.74 -0.20 6.27
CA LEU A 213 -4.02 -1.46 5.59
C LEU A 213 -5.02 -2.33 6.36
N SER A 214 -4.81 -2.47 7.67
CA SER A 214 -5.73 -3.18 8.57
C SER A 214 -7.10 -2.51 8.57
N GLU A 215 -7.11 -1.18 8.61
CA GLU A 215 -8.32 -0.37 8.53
C GLU A 215 -9.09 -0.55 7.22
N LEU A 216 -8.36 -0.53 6.10
CA LEU A 216 -8.93 -0.74 4.79
C LEU A 216 -9.53 -2.14 4.67
N ALA A 217 -8.84 -3.16 5.16
CA ALA A 217 -9.36 -4.53 5.17
C ALA A 217 -10.67 -4.62 5.96
N CYS A 218 -10.70 -4.09 7.20
CA CYS A 218 -11.90 -4.04 8.03
C CYS A 218 -13.04 -3.25 7.36
N TYR A 219 -12.74 -2.07 6.80
CA TYR A 219 -13.71 -1.27 6.05
C TYR A 219 -14.32 -2.05 4.89
N LEU A 220 -13.49 -2.71 4.07
CA LEU A 220 -13.95 -3.50 2.92
C LEU A 220 -14.82 -4.69 3.37
N THR A 221 -14.43 -5.41 4.42
CA THR A 221 -15.14 -6.64 4.83
C THR A 221 -16.40 -6.39 5.66
N GLU A 222 -16.41 -5.37 6.52
CA GLU A 222 -17.45 -5.20 7.54
C GLU A 222 -18.36 -3.99 7.30
N LEU A 223 -17.85 -2.93 6.67
CA LEU A 223 -18.54 -1.64 6.58
C LEU A 223 -18.93 -1.24 5.15
N CYS A 224 -18.22 -1.75 4.15
CA CYS A 224 -18.43 -1.43 2.75
C CYS A 224 -19.69 -2.13 2.23
N THR A 225 -20.82 -1.43 2.27
CA THR A 225 -22.10 -1.93 1.78
C THR A 225 -22.50 -1.19 0.50
N ASN A 226 -22.60 -1.91 -0.62
CA ASN A 226 -23.07 -1.41 -1.92
C ASN A 226 -22.33 -0.18 -2.49
N GLN A 227 -21.16 0.18 -1.96
CA GLN A 227 -20.36 1.30 -2.44
C GLN A 227 -19.12 0.77 -3.15
N SER A 228 -18.89 1.23 -4.38
CA SER A 228 -17.66 0.91 -5.09
C SER A 228 -16.49 1.75 -4.59
N VAL A 229 -15.32 1.11 -4.44
CA VAL A 229 -14.12 1.73 -3.86
C VAL A 229 -12.95 1.65 -4.84
N LEU A 230 -12.30 2.79 -5.09
CA LEU A 230 -11.01 2.86 -5.77
C LEU A 230 -9.91 3.10 -4.73
N VAL A 231 -8.97 2.18 -4.64
CA VAL A 231 -7.75 2.33 -3.85
C VAL A 231 -6.58 2.62 -4.77
N LEU A 232 -5.85 3.68 -4.46
CA LEU A 232 -4.65 4.10 -5.17
C LEU A 232 -3.46 3.98 -4.22
N LEU A 233 -2.44 3.22 -4.61
CA LEU A 233 -1.19 3.10 -3.87
C LEU A 233 -0.06 3.71 -4.70
N ARG A 234 0.64 4.71 -4.17
CA ARG A 234 1.82 5.30 -4.81
C ARG A 234 3.08 5.03 -4.02
N HIS A 235 4.05 4.40 -4.66
CA HIS A 235 5.30 3.91 -4.08
C HIS A 235 5.15 2.94 -2.90
N PRO A 236 4.24 1.95 -2.96
CA PRO A 236 4.04 1.02 -1.84
C PRO A 236 5.29 0.23 -1.47
N GLU A 237 6.24 0.03 -2.41
CA GLU A 237 7.53 -0.62 -2.17
C GLU A 237 8.37 0.00 -1.04
N LEU A 238 8.10 1.27 -0.68
CA LEU A 238 8.86 1.95 0.37
C LEU A 238 8.50 1.46 1.77
N LEU A 239 7.25 1.02 2.00
CA LEU A 239 6.75 0.68 3.34
C LEU A 239 6.05 -0.67 3.43
N LEU A 240 5.60 -1.23 2.31
CA LEU A 240 4.80 -2.46 2.26
C LEU A 240 5.59 -3.62 1.68
N GLU A 241 5.35 -4.79 2.24
CA GLU A 241 5.86 -6.05 1.70
C GLU A 241 5.01 -6.48 0.49
N PRO A 242 5.57 -7.17 -0.52
CA PRO A 242 4.82 -7.57 -1.70
C PRO A 242 3.61 -8.48 -1.41
N GLY A 243 3.69 -9.27 -0.34
CA GLY A 243 2.58 -10.10 0.13
C GLY A 243 1.39 -9.27 0.59
N GLU A 244 1.63 -8.14 1.28
CA GLU A 244 0.58 -7.23 1.73
C GLU A 244 -0.15 -6.59 0.54
N ILE A 245 0.61 -6.15 -0.48
CA ILE A 245 0.06 -5.59 -1.72
C ILE A 245 -0.78 -6.63 -2.47
N THR A 246 -0.28 -7.86 -2.60
CA THR A 246 -0.99 -8.94 -3.29
C THR A 246 -2.29 -9.29 -2.57
N SER A 247 -2.25 -9.39 -1.23
CA SER A 247 -3.46 -9.63 -0.45
C SER A 247 -4.52 -8.56 -0.68
N LEU A 248 -4.16 -7.28 -0.81
CA LEU A 248 -5.13 -6.22 -1.10
C LEU A 248 -5.88 -6.42 -2.43
N TYR A 249 -5.22 -6.92 -3.48
CA TYR A 249 -5.90 -7.21 -4.75
C TYR A 249 -7.06 -8.20 -4.59
N SER A 250 -6.90 -9.19 -3.69
CA SER A 250 -7.95 -10.17 -3.38
C SER A 250 -9.04 -9.59 -2.48
N HIS A 251 -8.68 -8.75 -1.50
CA HIS A 251 -9.66 -8.17 -0.57
C HIS A 251 -10.56 -7.13 -1.24
N ILE A 252 -10.03 -6.36 -2.20
CA ILE A 252 -10.79 -5.32 -2.89
C ILE A 252 -11.70 -5.86 -4.00
N GLU A 253 -11.43 -7.08 -4.47
CA GLU A 253 -12.09 -7.73 -5.60
C GLU A 253 -13.61 -7.56 -5.65
N PRO A 254 -14.37 -7.87 -4.59
CA PRO A 254 -15.82 -7.76 -4.64
C PRO A 254 -16.34 -6.32 -4.45
N TYR A 255 -15.47 -5.37 -4.10
CA TYR A 255 -15.87 -4.01 -3.70
C TYR A 255 -15.37 -2.92 -4.65
N GLY A 256 -14.40 -3.20 -5.51
CA GLY A 256 -13.91 -2.25 -6.50
C GLY A 256 -12.51 -2.56 -7.01
N SER A 257 -11.67 -1.52 -7.08
CA SER A 257 -10.41 -1.59 -7.82
C SER A 257 -9.22 -1.00 -7.12
N LEU A 258 -8.07 -1.60 -7.38
CA LEU A 258 -6.78 -1.22 -6.84
C LEU A 258 -5.83 -0.87 -7.99
N PHE A 259 -5.16 0.27 -7.87
CA PHE A 259 -4.05 0.64 -8.74
C PHE A 259 -2.78 0.85 -7.92
N VAL A 260 -1.72 0.11 -8.28
CA VAL A 260 -0.38 0.24 -7.71
C VAL A 260 0.49 1.05 -8.67
N ALA A 261 1.09 2.13 -8.20
CA ALA A 261 1.91 3.03 -8.99
C ALA A 261 3.34 3.10 -8.44
N THR A 262 4.33 2.88 -9.30
CA THR A 262 5.75 3.00 -8.98
C THR A 262 6.55 3.43 -10.21
N GLY A 263 7.84 3.75 -10.04
CA GLY A 263 8.71 4.19 -11.13
C GLY A 263 8.85 3.14 -12.23
N THR A 264 9.24 1.95 -11.83
CA THR A 264 9.48 0.80 -12.70
C THR A 264 8.99 -0.49 -12.05
N PRO A 265 8.68 -1.54 -12.83
CA PRO A 265 8.29 -2.83 -12.25
C PRO A 265 9.31 -3.40 -11.27
N ALA A 266 10.61 -3.18 -11.52
CA ALA A 266 11.70 -3.68 -10.68
C ALA A 266 11.70 -3.07 -9.27
N ASP A 267 11.12 -1.88 -9.08
CA ASP A 267 11.03 -1.22 -7.77
C ASP A 267 10.13 -1.99 -6.79
N LEU A 268 9.23 -2.84 -7.30
CA LEU A 268 8.41 -3.75 -6.48
C LEU A 268 9.21 -4.92 -5.87
N GLY A 269 10.48 -5.06 -6.24
CA GLY A 269 11.38 -6.04 -5.66
C GLY A 269 11.01 -7.50 -5.97
N PRO A 270 11.33 -8.46 -5.08
CA PRO A 270 11.16 -9.90 -5.34
C PRO A 270 9.72 -10.34 -5.65
N GLY A 271 8.72 -9.57 -5.19
CA GLY A 271 7.31 -9.86 -5.44
C GLY A 271 6.71 -9.17 -6.67
N GLU A 272 7.51 -8.47 -7.48
CA GLU A 272 7.10 -7.83 -8.73
C GLU A 272 6.20 -8.75 -9.56
N ARG A 273 6.65 -9.98 -9.82
CA ARG A 273 5.92 -10.92 -10.69
C ARG A 273 4.54 -11.24 -10.16
N GLN A 274 4.39 -11.35 -8.84
CA GLN A 274 3.11 -11.66 -8.21
C GLN A 274 2.16 -10.47 -8.31
N ILE A 275 2.64 -9.26 -7.98
CA ILE A 275 1.85 -8.02 -8.06
C ILE A 275 1.42 -7.75 -9.51
N VAL A 276 2.35 -7.88 -10.46
CA VAL A 276 2.07 -7.68 -11.89
C VAL A 276 1.11 -8.76 -12.41
N ALA A 277 1.21 -10.01 -11.96
CA ALA A 277 0.26 -11.06 -12.33
C ALA A 277 -1.13 -10.86 -11.73
N SER A 278 -1.23 -10.25 -10.54
CA SER A 278 -2.51 -9.87 -9.92
C SER A 278 -3.17 -8.66 -10.61
N SER A 279 -2.42 -7.91 -11.42
CA SER A 279 -2.95 -6.79 -12.20
C SER A 279 -3.57 -7.27 -13.53
N SER A 280 -4.85 -6.98 -13.72
CA SER A 280 -5.56 -7.18 -15.01
C SER A 280 -5.08 -6.21 -16.11
N VAL A 281 -4.56 -5.06 -15.69
CA VAL A 281 -4.14 -3.96 -16.56
C VAL A 281 -2.78 -3.42 -16.13
N GLN A 282 -1.86 -3.28 -17.07
CA GLN A 282 -0.58 -2.61 -16.82
C GLN A 282 -0.46 -1.40 -17.72
N ILE A 283 -0.13 -0.24 -17.15
CA ILE A 283 0.03 1.00 -17.90
C ILE A 283 1.47 1.49 -17.73
N TYR A 284 2.21 1.46 -18.81
CA TYR A 284 3.58 1.98 -18.86
C TYR A 284 3.54 3.39 -19.47
N LEU A 285 3.78 4.37 -18.63
CA LEU A 285 3.86 5.78 -18.93
C LEU A 285 5.28 6.14 -19.36
N SER A 286 5.43 7.34 -19.94
CA SER A 286 6.74 7.86 -20.32
C SER A 286 7.71 7.90 -19.12
N GLY A 287 8.98 7.57 -19.38
CA GLY A 287 10.02 7.47 -18.36
C GLY A 287 10.07 6.14 -17.59
N SER A 288 9.08 5.25 -17.74
CA SER A 288 9.27 3.86 -17.30
C SER A 288 10.29 3.20 -18.22
N ALA A 289 11.24 2.43 -17.68
CA ALA A 289 12.24 1.74 -18.46
C ALA A 289 12.17 0.23 -18.21
N PRO A 290 11.15 -0.50 -18.71
CA PRO A 290 11.31 -1.93 -18.84
C PRO A 290 12.52 -2.21 -19.74
N GLN A 291 13.42 -3.08 -19.27
CA GLN A 291 14.62 -3.53 -20.00
C GLN A 291 14.29 -4.43 -21.20
N ARG A 292 13.21 -4.15 -21.93
CA ARG A 292 12.79 -4.94 -23.09
C ARG A 292 13.19 -4.25 -24.39
N PRO A 293 13.77 -4.97 -25.37
CA PRO A 293 14.22 -4.38 -26.64
C PRO A 293 13.12 -3.65 -27.42
N TRP A 294 11.87 -4.12 -27.34
CA TRP A 294 10.73 -3.48 -27.99
C TRP A 294 10.33 -2.15 -27.32
N TRP A 295 10.59 -2.01 -26.02
CA TRP A 295 10.36 -0.77 -25.28
C TRP A 295 11.38 0.32 -25.63
N GLN A 296 12.64 -0.07 -25.82
CA GLN A 296 13.68 0.84 -26.31
C GLN A 296 13.34 1.45 -27.68
N ARG A 297 12.55 0.76 -28.52
CA ARG A 297 12.02 1.34 -29.77
C ARG A 297 10.92 2.38 -29.53
N TRP A 298 10.14 2.24 -28.45
CA TRP A 298 9.09 3.18 -28.06
C TRP A 298 9.66 4.46 -27.42
N GLN A 299 10.68 4.33 -26.56
CA GLN A 299 11.38 5.47 -25.93
C GLN A 299 12.07 6.42 -26.91
N LYS A 300 12.28 6.02 -28.17
CA LYS A 300 12.92 6.88 -29.18
C LYS A 300 12.05 8.07 -29.62
N ASN A 301 10.74 8.07 -29.35
CA ASN A 301 9.86 9.21 -29.67
C ASN A 301 8.52 9.22 -28.89
N PRO A 302 8.51 9.16 -27.55
CA PRO A 302 7.28 9.32 -26.80
C PRO A 302 6.82 10.78 -26.91
N ASN A 303 5.69 11.02 -27.57
CA ASN A 303 4.92 12.22 -27.24
C ASN A 303 4.54 12.09 -25.75
N GLY A 304 4.74 13.13 -24.95
CA GLY A 304 4.64 13.06 -23.48
C GLY A 304 3.34 12.44 -22.94
N ASP A 305 2.26 12.51 -23.71
CA ASP A 305 0.94 12.01 -23.33
C ASP A 305 0.64 10.58 -23.86
N GLU A 306 1.59 9.90 -24.50
CA GLU A 306 1.42 8.51 -24.93
C GLU A 306 1.83 7.54 -23.81
N ALA A 307 1.10 6.42 -23.70
CA ALA A 307 1.44 5.29 -22.84
C ALA A 307 1.19 3.97 -23.55
N LEU A 308 1.71 2.90 -22.96
CA LEU A 308 1.41 1.54 -23.36
C LEU A 308 0.48 0.90 -22.33
N LEU A 309 -0.66 0.44 -22.81
CA LEU A 309 -1.59 -0.40 -22.09
C LEU A 309 -1.31 -1.86 -22.42
N ILE A 310 -1.12 -2.70 -21.40
CA ILE A 310 -1.14 -4.15 -21.52
C ILE A 310 -2.36 -4.67 -20.78
N GLN A 311 -3.22 -5.40 -21.47
CA GLN A 311 -4.44 -5.98 -20.94
C GLN A 311 -4.69 -7.32 -21.64
N ASP A 312 -4.99 -8.37 -20.89
CA ASP A 312 -5.25 -9.73 -21.42
C ASP A 312 -4.14 -10.23 -22.37
N GLY A 313 -2.88 -9.95 -22.02
CA GLY A 313 -1.70 -10.28 -22.83
C GLY A 313 -1.55 -9.46 -24.12
N ARG A 314 -2.46 -8.53 -24.41
CA ARG A 314 -2.41 -7.66 -25.59
C ARG A 314 -1.84 -6.30 -25.21
N SER A 315 -0.87 -5.84 -25.99
CA SER A 315 -0.31 -4.49 -25.86
C SER A 315 -0.96 -3.54 -26.85
N ARG A 316 -1.33 -2.34 -26.38
CA ARG A 316 -1.89 -1.27 -27.19
C ARG A 316 -1.25 0.04 -26.76
N ARG A 317 -0.94 0.92 -27.70
CA ARG A 317 -0.63 2.31 -27.35
C ARG A 317 -1.92 2.96 -26.86
N ILE A 318 -1.83 3.98 -26.02
CA ILE A 318 -2.95 4.83 -25.62
C ILE A 318 -2.46 6.27 -25.48
N TYR A 319 -3.35 7.22 -25.71
CA TYR A 319 -3.14 8.63 -25.47
C TYR A 319 -3.91 9.03 -24.21
N ILE A 320 -3.18 9.66 -23.30
CA ILE A 320 -3.61 10.06 -21.98
C ILE A 320 -4.13 11.50 -22.11
N ALA A 321 -5.37 11.65 -22.59
CA ALA A 321 -5.96 12.96 -22.90
C ALA A 321 -6.00 13.90 -21.70
N PRO A 322 -5.42 15.11 -21.73
CA PRO A 322 -5.29 16.01 -20.57
C PRO A 322 -6.58 16.06 -19.75
N ILE A 323 -6.49 15.93 -18.42
CA ILE A 323 -7.60 16.42 -17.58
C ILE A 323 -7.61 17.93 -17.83
N PRO A 324 -8.76 18.55 -18.12
CA PRO A 324 -8.90 19.99 -17.98
C PRO A 324 -8.75 20.35 -16.49
N LEU A 325 -7.50 20.37 -16.02
CA LEU A 325 -7.12 20.89 -14.70
C LEU A 325 -6.99 22.41 -14.74
N GLU A 326 -7.06 23.01 -15.93
CA GLU A 326 -7.27 24.45 -16.07
C GLU A 326 -8.64 24.85 -15.51
N ALA A 327 -8.67 25.93 -14.75
CA ALA A 327 -9.90 26.49 -14.23
C ALA A 327 -10.84 26.81 -15.40
N THR A 328 -12.13 26.54 -15.20
CA THR A 328 -13.27 26.81 -16.11
C THR A 328 -13.48 25.82 -17.27
N ALA A 329 -14.71 25.24 -17.29
CA ALA A 329 -15.38 24.52 -18.38
C ALA A 329 -15.20 22.97 -18.53
N LEU A 330 -16.21 22.25 -18.00
CA LEU A 330 -16.99 21.11 -18.55
C LEU A 330 -16.30 19.84 -19.16
N VAL A 331 -16.60 18.72 -18.49
CA VAL A 331 -17.08 17.38 -18.98
C VAL A 331 -16.16 16.46 -19.80
N GLY A 332 -15.92 15.26 -19.23
CA GLY A 332 -15.85 13.97 -19.94
C GLY A 332 -14.46 13.49 -20.38
N SER A 333 -13.76 12.70 -19.56
CA SER A 333 -12.49 12.09 -19.97
C SER A 333 -12.72 10.96 -21.00
N THR A 334 -12.30 11.19 -22.23
CA THR A 334 -12.21 10.18 -23.30
C THR A 334 -10.75 10.01 -23.71
N TYR A 335 -10.26 8.77 -23.71
CA TYR A 335 -8.90 8.43 -24.15
C TYR A 335 -8.84 8.36 -25.69
N GLN A 336 -7.71 8.68 -26.33
CA GLN A 336 -7.52 8.52 -27.79
C GLN A 336 -6.28 7.65 -28.07
N LEU A 337 -5.99 7.24 -29.30
CA LEU A 337 -5.03 6.17 -29.56
C LEU A 337 -4.35 6.32 -30.92
N ARG A 338 -3.01 6.36 -30.96
CA ARG A 338 -2.23 6.40 -32.21
C ARG A 338 -2.02 4.98 -32.76
N SER A 339 -2.39 4.75 -34.03
CA SER A 339 -1.91 3.59 -34.79
C SER A 339 -0.72 4.01 -35.65
N ALA A 340 0.43 3.36 -35.41
CA ALA A 340 1.28 2.93 -36.51
C ALA A 340 0.71 1.61 -37.03
N ASP A 341 1.07 1.24 -38.26
CA ASP A 341 0.59 0.09 -39.02
C ASP A 341 0.15 -1.12 -38.19
N THR A 342 -1.01 -1.66 -38.53
CA THR A 342 -1.60 -2.86 -37.94
C THR A 342 -0.69 -4.06 -38.18
N GLN A 343 0.23 -4.30 -37.26
CA GLN A 343 0.66 -5.65 -36.90
C GLN A 343 0.02 -5.96 -35.56
N SER A 344 -1.07 -6.73 -35.58
CA SER A 344 -1.45 -7.50 -34.40
C SER A 344 -0.29 -8.46 -34.13
N LEU A 345 0.59 -8.10 -33.19
CA LEU A 345 1.54 -9.05 -32.65
C LEU A 345 0.76 -10.00 -31.73
N THR A 346 0.16 -11.03 -32.32
CA THR A 346 -0.18 -12.26 -31.59
C THR A 346 1.13 -12.93 -31.24
N PHE A 347 1.53 -12.84 -29.98
CA PHE A 347 2.65 -13.61 -29.46
C PHE A 347 2.14 -14.94 -28.93
N ASP A 348 2.82 -16.01 -29.33
CA ASP A 348 2.62 -17.35 -28.80
C ASP A 348 3.02 -17.35 -27.31
N THR A 349 2.12 -17.80 -26.44
CA THR A 349 2.34 -17.86 -24.98
C THR A 349 3.49 -18.80 -24.57
N ARG A 350 4.17 -19.44 -25.52
CA ARG A 350 5.35 -20.27 -25.30
C ARG A 350 6.61 -19.47 -24.92
N ASP A 351 6.66 -18.16 -25.19
CA ASP A 351 7.74 -17.29 -24.71
C ASP A 351 7.68 -17.00 -23.18
N PHE A 352 6.66 -17.54 -22.50
CA PHE A 352 6.54 -17.55 -21.03
C PHE A 352 6.97 -18.88 -20.38
N LEU A 353 7.42 -19.87 -21.16
CA LEU A 353 8.00 -21.11 -20.63
C LEU A 353 9.53 -21.04 -20.71
N LEU A 354 10.17 -20.84 -19.55
CA LEU A 354 11.60 -21.16 -19.39
C LEU A 354 11.82 -22.68 -19.53
N PRO A 355 13.02 -23.11 -19.97
CA PRO A 355 13.27 -24.49 -20.33
C PRO A 355 13.12 -25.44 -19.14
N SER A 356 12.35 -26.50 -19.37
CA SER A 356 12.43 -27.76 -18.63
C SER A 356 13.83 -28.34 -18.81
N HIS A 357 14.56 -28.51 -17.70
CA HIS A 357 15.62 -29.51 -17.63
C HIS A 357 15.31 -30.51 -16.53
N ALA A 358 15.49 -31.76 -16.93
CA ALA A 358 15.05 -32.98 -16.30
C ALA A 358 15.92 -33.41 -15.10
N ASP A 359 15.21 -34.03 -14.15
CA ASP A 359 15.44 -35.19 -13.28
C ASP A 359 16.86 -35.70 -12.85
N PRO A 360 16.91 -36.37 -11.67
CA PRO A 360 18.11 -36.69 -10.90
C PRO A 360 18.61 -38.12 -11.15
N THR A 361 19.90 -38.38 -10.95
CA THR A 361 20.38 -39.71 -10.51
C THR A 361 21.72 -39.60 -9.75
N THR A 362 21.63 -39.97 -8.47
CA THR A 362 22.53 -40.85 -7.68
C THR A 362 24.05 -40.59 -7.57
N GLU A 363 24.44 -40.33 -6.31
CA GLU A 363 25.70 -40.56 -5.55
C GLU A 363 26.73 -41.60 -6.09
N PRO A 364 28.04 -41.48 -5.76
CA PRO A 364 28.50 -41.79 -4.39
C PRO A 364 29.68 -40.97 -3.79
N ILE A 365 29.74 -41.07 -2.46
CA ILE A 365 30.79 -40.66 -1.51
C ILE A 365 32.19 -41.18 -1.92
N PRO A 366 33.27 -40.41 -1.63
CA PRO A 366 34.39 -41.02 -0.92
C PRO A 366 35.01 -40.15 0.20
N ALA A 367 35.21 -40.84 1.33
CA ALA A 367 36.31 -40.84 2.30
C ALA A 367 37.09 -39.54 2.67
N LEU A 368 37.10 -39.32 3.99
CA LEU A 368 38.11 -38.60 4.78
C LEU A 368 39.56 -39.00 4.44
N PRO A 369 40.52 -38.10 4.70
CA PRO A 369 41.57 -38.48 5.64
C PRO A 369 41.79 -37.44 6.76
N ARG A 370 42.00 -38.00 7.96
CA ARG A 370 42.67 -37.35 9.09
C ARG A 370 44.10 -36.99 8.69
N PHE A 371 44.65 -35.89 9.21
CA PHE A 371 45.97 -35.89 9.88
C PHE A 371 46.15 -34.63 10.73
N ALA A 372 46.78 -34.86 11.88
CA ALA A 372 47.11 -33.93 12.94
C ALA A 372 48.40 -33.16 12.65
N HIS A 373 48.59 -32.02 13.34
CA HIS A 373 49.81 -31.57 14.05
C HIS A 373 49.57 -30.08 14.43
N LYS A 374 49.31 -29.70 15.69
CA LYS A 374 50.20 -29.59 16.87
C LYS A 374 51.33 -28.54 16.66
N VAL A 375 51.32 -27.48 17.47
CA VAL A 375 52.42 -27.03 18.39
C VAL A 375 52.44 -25.50 18.62
N HIS A 376 52.28 -25.12 19.92
CA HIS A 376 52.88 -24.03 20.75
C HIS A 376 52.98 -22.57 20.24
N ALA A 377 53.00 -21.50 21.07
CA ALA A 377 53.21 -21.31 22.51
C ALA A 377 52.78 -19.90 22.98
N LYS A 378 52.41 -19.81 24.28
CA LYS A 378 52.75 -18.80 25.32
C LYS A 378 52.75 -17.28 25.02
N SER A 379 52.00 -16.51 25.83
CA SER A 379 52.49 -15.77 27.03
C SER A 379 51.30 -15.04 27.70
N ASN A 380 50.97 -15.32 28.96
CA ASN A 380 51.37 -14.60 30.19
C ASN A 380 51.28 -13.05 30.13
N SER A 381 50.30 -12.47 30.81
CA SER A 381 50.59 -11.62 31.98
C SER A 381 49.37 -11.46 32.90
N LYS A 382 49.62 -11.67 34.20
CA LYS A 382 48.80 -11.25 35.33
C LYS A 382 49.39 -9.96 35.88
N GLY A 383 48.53 -9.11 36.43
CA GLY A 383 48.87 -8.00 37.33
C GLY A 383 47.80 -6.90 37.21
N ASN A 384 47.28 -6.28 38.26
CA ASN A 384 47.51 -6.44 39.69
C ASN A 384 46.36 -5.69 40.43
N THR A 385 45.96 -6.24 41.57
CA THR A 385 45.54 -5.60 42.84
C THR A 385 44.95 -4.18 42.93
N HIS A 386 43.84 -4.13 43.69
CA HIS A 386 43.46 -3.20 44.77
C HIS A 386 43.55 -1.67 44.59
N GLN A 387 42.38 -1.03 44.63
CA GLN A 387 41.97 -0.18 45.76
C GLN A 387 40.45 -0.27 45.94
#